data_AF-A0A081KBI4-F1
#
_entry.id   AF-A0A081KBI4-F1
#
_cell.length_a   1.000
_cell.length_b   1.000
_cell.length_c   1.000
_cell.angle_alpha   90.00
_cell.angle_beta   90.00
_cell.angle_gamma   90.00
#
_symmetry.space_group_name_H-M   'P 1'
#
loop_
_entity.id
_entity.type
_entity.pdbx_description
1 polymer ?
#
loop_
_entity_poly.entity_id
_entity_poly.type
_entity_poly.pdbx_seq_one_letter_code
_entity_poly.pdbx_strand_id
1 'polypeptide(L)'
;MKTRAFLLLLTLCITFEASAYQQIHRKVRARFEDEVKVMDHHMNLSKQQEAIIMQLKIDLLLRNNEARNKHGAGSKTFKAAKDVNMKTFQRGLKENVTAGQLQAYRDYLANKR
;
A
#
# COMPACT_ATOMS: atom_id res chain seq x y z
N MET A 1 -17.36 -14.23 -58.05
CA MET A 1 -18.14 -14.90 -56.98
C MET A 1 -17.19 -15.69 -56.09
N LYS A 2 -17.54 -15.81 -54.80
CA LYS A 2 -16.86 -16.47 -53.65
C LYS A 2 -15.99 -15.54 -52.79
N THR A 3 -16.55 -14.74 -51.87
CA THR A 3 -16.99 -15.00 -50.47
C THR A 3 -15.97 -15.60 -49.48
N ARG A 4 -15.71 -14.80 -48.42
CA ARG A 4 -15.48 -15.15 -46.99
C ARG A 4 -14.11 -15.77 -46.65
N ALA A 5 -13.47 -15.51 -45.50
CA ALA A 5 -13.84 -14.92 -44.21
C ALA A 5 -12.56 -14.30 -43.61
N PHE A 6 -12.52 -13.02 -43.19
CA PHE A 6 -12.83 -12.56 -41.84
C PHE A 6 -12.54 -13.59 -40.74
N LEU A 7 -11.32 -13.60 -40.20
CA LEU A 7 -11.06 -14.09 -38.85
C LEU A 7 -10.03 -13.17 -38.18
N LEU A 8 -10.55 -12.04 -37.70
CA LEU A 8 -9.93 -11.16 -36.71
C LEU A 8 -9.78 -11.95 -35.41
N LEU A 9 -8.64 -12.60 -35.22
CA LEU A 9 -8.21 -13.11 -33.91
C LEU A 9 -7.63 -11.94 -33.12
N LEU A 10 -8.54 -11.09 -32.61
CA LEU A 10 -8.25 -10.16 -31.53
C LEU A 10 -8.13 -10.98 -30.24
N THR A 11 -6.97 -11.59 -30.02
CA THR A 11 -6.69 -12.34 -28.80
C THR A 11 -6.61 -11.37 -27.63
N LEU A 12 -7.72 -11.31 -26.91
CA LEU A 12 -7.96 -10.66 -25.65
C LEU A 12 -6.97 -11.17 -24.58
N CYS A 13 -5.76 -10.61 -24.54
CA CYS A 13 -4.86 -10.74 -23.39
C CYS A 13 -5.36 -9.84 -22.25
N ILE A 14 -6.49 -10.18 -21.64
CA ILE A 14 -6.80 -9.73 -20.28
C ILE A 14 -5.96 -10.62 -19.36
N THR A 15 -4.70 -10.24 -19.12
CA THR A 15 -3.97 -10.77 -17.98
C THR A 15 -4.59 -10.18 -16.72
N PHE A 16 -5.39 -11.00 -16.05
CA PHE A 16 -5.96 -10.72 -14.74
C PHE A 16 -4.83 -10.53 -13.70
N GLU A 17 -4.33 -9.31 -13.52
CA GLU A 17 -3.49 -8.94 -12.37
C GLU A 17 -4.34 -8.65 -11.11
N ALA A 18 -5.29 -9.53 -10.79
CA ALA A 18 -6.24 -9.32 -9.69
C ALA A 18 -6.19 -10.44 -8.63
N SER A 19 -4.99 -10.90 -8.25
CA SER A 19 -4.86 -11.98 -7.24
C SER A 19 -3.98 -11.65 -6.02
N ALA A 20 -3.31 -10.49 -5.97
CA ALA A 20 -2.45 -10.15 -4.84
C ALA A 20 -3.15 -9.37 -3.71
N TYR A 21 -4.37 -8.86 -3.94
CA TYR A 21 -5.28 -8.37 -2.88
C TYR A 21 -5.94 -9.51 -2.11
N GLN A 22 -5.21 -10.62 -1.95
CA GLN A 22 -5.57 -11.70 -1.05
C GLN A 22 -6.02 -11.10 0.27
N GLN A 23 -7.28 -11.38 0.59
CA GLN A 23 -8.02 -11.00 1.79
C GLN A 23 -7.07 -10.80 2.98
N ILE A 24 -6.68 -9.55 3.24
CA ILE A 24 -5.86 -9.24 4.40
C ILE A 24 -6.63 -9.69 5.61
N HIS A 25 -5.97 -10.45 6.48
CA HIS A 25 -6.61 -11.00 7.66
C HIS A 25 -7.38 -9.90 8.41
N ARG A 26 -8.64 -10.14 8.76
CA ARG A 26 -9.55 -9.10 9.33
C ARG A 26 -8.91 -8.32 10.48
N LYS A 27 -8.16 -9.00 11.36
CA LYS A 27 -7.40 -8.36 12.46
C LYS A 27 -6.38 -7.33 12.00
N VAL A 28 -5.69 -7.58 10.87
CA VAL A 28 -4.70 -6.65 10.32
C VAL A 28 -5.38 -5.44 9.71
N ARG A 29 -6.51 -5.65 9.02
CA ARG A 29 -7.32 -4.53 8.50
C ARG A 29 -7.83 -3.64 9.62
N ALA A 30 -8.42 -4.22 10.67
CA ALA A 30 -8.90 -3.47 11.83
C ALA A 30 -7.78 -2.65 12.48
N ARG A 31 -6.58 -3.24 12.67
CA ARG A 31 -5.41 -2.49 13.15
C ARG A 31 -5.06 -1.31 12.25
N PHE A 32 -5.07 -1.49 10.93
CA PHE A 32 -4.80 -0.39 10.01
C PHE A 32 -5.90 0.68 10.03
N GLU A 33 -7.16 0.29 10.20
CA GLU A 33 -8.27 1.24 10.37
C GLU A 33 -8.06 2.09 11.63
N ASP A 34 -7.66 1.48 12.75
CA ASP A 34 -7.36 2.20 13.98
C ASP A 34 -6.15 3.12 13.84
N GLU A 35 -5.09 2.66 13.17
CA GLU A 35 -3.93 3.51 12.86
C GLU A 35 -4.32 4.71 11.96
N VAL A 36 -5.18 4.50 10.95
CA VAL A 36 -5.66 5.56 10.06
C VAL A 36 -6.58 6.53 10.81
N LYS A 37 -7.44 6.06 11.72
CA LYS A 37 -8.27 6.92 12.58
C LYS A 37 -7.41 7.82 13.47
N VAL A 38 -6.33 7.28 14.03
CA VAL A 38 -5.37 8.10 14.81
C VAL A 38 -4.69 9.13 13.92
N MET A 39 -4.28 8.74 12.71
CA MET A 39 -3.73 9.70 11.75
C MET A 39 -4.75 10.78 11.39
N ASP A 40 -6.00 10.42 11.10
CA ASP A 40 -7.09 11.35 10.82
C ASP A 40 -7.31 12.33 11.96
N HIS A 41 -7.39 11.85 13.19
CA HIS A 41 -7.59 12.69 14.36
C HIS A 41 -6.53 13.81 14.50
N HIS A 42 -5.27 13.53 14.15
CA HIS A 42 -4.17 14.50 14.29
C HIS A 42 -3.85 15.26 13.00
N MET A 43 -4.19 14.71 11.83
CA MET A 43 -3.87 15.27 10.53
C MET A 43 -5.09 15.91 9.84
N ASN A 44 -6.30 15.71 10.38
CA ASN A 44 -7.57 16.09 9.77
C ASN A 44 -7.61 15.64 8.29
N LEU A 45 -7.62 14.32 8.07
CA LEU A 45 -7.54 13.75 6.75
C LEU A 45 -8.87 13.87 6.02
N SER A 46 -8.82 14.03 4.70
CA SER A 46 -10.02 13.80 3.89
C SER A 46 -10.29 12.29 3.77
N LYS A 47 -11.54 11.91 3.47
CA LYS A 47 -11.90 10.50 3.21
C LYS A 47 -11.09 9.87 2.07
N GLN A 48 -10.70 10.67 1.07
CA GLN A 48 -9.81 10.23 0.01
C GLN A 48 -8.39 9.96 0.55
N GLN A 49 -7.85 10.84 1.39
CA GLN A 49 -6.55 10.65 2.02
C GLN A 49 -6.53 9.41 2.94
N GLU A 50 -7.58 9.21 3.75
CA GLU A 50 -7.74 7.99 4.57
C GLU A 50 -7.67 6.72 3.73
N ALA A 51 -8.41 6.67 2.60
CA ALA A 51 -8.41 5.53 1.70
C ALA A 51 -7.04 5.29 1.06
N ILE A 52 -6.34 6.35 0.64
CA ILE A 52 -4.98 6.24 0.08
C ILE A 52 -4.00 5.73 1.13
N ILE A 53 -4.05 6.24 2.36
CA ILE A 53 -3.16 5.82 3.45
C ILE A 53 -3.42 4.35 3.81
N MET A 54 -4.70 3.94 3.86
CA MET A 54 -5.07 2.54 4.02
C MET A 54 -4.40 1.69 2.94
N GLN A 55 -4.48 2.11 1.68
CA GLN A 55 -3.88 1.37 0.57
C GLN A 55 -2.35 1.29 0.69
N LEU A 56 -1.69 2.40 1.00
CA LEU A 56 -0.25 2.44 1.20
C LEU A 56 0.21 1.49 2.33
N LYS A 57 -0.57 1.37 3.41
CA LYS A 57 -0.29 0.43 4.52
C LYS A 57 -0.44 -1.04 4.07
N ILE A 58 -1.47 -1.32 3.28
CA ILE A 58 -1.70 -2.64 2.68
C ILE A 58 -0.52 -3.02 1.79
N ASP A 59 -0.10 -2.13 0.89
CA ASP A 59 1.00 -2.38 -0.03
C ASP A 59 2.32 -2.60 0.73
N LEU A 60 2.58 -1.79 1.77
CA LEU A 60 3.74 -1.95 2.63
C LEU A 60 3.76 -3.35 3.29
N LEU A 61 2.62 -3.83 3.78
CA LEU A 61 2.51 -5.16 4.38
C LEU A 61 2.82 -6.25 3.36
N LEU A 62 2.19 -6.19 2.18
CA LEU A 62 2.36 -7.19 1.12
C LEU A 62 3.83 -7.27 0.67
N ARG A 63 4.45 -6.13 0.39
CA ARG A 63 5.87 -6.05 0.00
C ARG A 63 6.82 -6.53 1.10
N ASN A 64 6.49 -6.28 2.36
CA ASN A 64 7.28 -6.79 3.48
C ASN A 64 7.13 -8.31 3.66
N ASN A 65 5.94 -8.86 3.41
CA ASN A 65 5.72 -10.31 3.42
C ASN A 65 6.46 -10.98 2.26
N GLU A 66 6.41 -10.40 1.06
CA GLU A 66 7.20 -10.87 -0.09
C GLU A 66 8.69 -10.85 0.20
N ALA A 67 9.22 -9.72 0.71
CA ALA A 67 10.62 -9.61 1.11
C ALA A 67 11.00 -10.63 2.20
N ARG A 68 10.11 -10.88 3.17
CA ARG A 68 10.32 -11.89 4.21
C ARG A 68 10.41 -13.29 3.62
N ASN A 69 9.51 -13.64 2.70
CA ASN A 69 9.48 -14.95 2.04
C ASN A 69 10.70 -15.15 1.15
N LYS A 70 11.16 -14.10 0.45
CA LYS A 70 12.32 -14.15 -0.45
C LYS A 70 13.67 -14.20 0.26
N HIS A 71 13.82 -13.46 1.36
CA HIS A 71 15.13 -13.24 1.99
C HIS A 71 15.28 -13.86 3.38
N GLY A 72 14.21 -14.44 3.94
CA GLY A 72 14.18 -14.94 5.31
C GLY A 72 14.05 -13.83 6.34
N ALA A 73 13.29 -14.08 7.41
CA ALA A 73 13.12 -13.12 8.49
C ALA A 73 14.45 -12.84 9.20
N GLY A 74 14.72 -11.57 9.50
CA GLY A 74 15.90 -11.14 10.25
C GLY A 74 17.19 -10.98 9.45
N SER A 75 17.25 -11.46 8.20
CA SER A 75 18.44 -11.32 7.35
C SER A 75 18.75 -9.85 7.01
N LYS A 76 20.03 -9.56 6.70
CA LYS A 76 20.45 -8.21 6.29
C LYS A 76 19.72 -7.75 5.02
N THR A 77 19.51 -8.67 4.07
CA THR A 77 18.79 -8.42 2.81
C THR A 77 17.31 -8.16 3.06
N PHE A 78 16.67 -8.88 3.98
CA PHE A 78 15.29 -8.58 4.40
C PHE A 78 15.18 -7.20 5.05
N LYS A 79 16.11 -6.83 5.94
CA LYS A 79 16.14 -5.49 6.56
C LYS A 79 16.28 -4.39 5.50
N ALA A 80 17.22 -4.55 4.57
CA ALA A 80 17.39 -3.61 3.46
C ALA A 80 16.13 -3.47 2.58
N ALA A 81 15.47 -4.59 2.27
CA ALA A 81 14.22 -4.59 1.51
C ALA A 81 13.09 -3.88 2.28
N LYS A 82 12.96 -4.10 3.59
CA LYS A 82 12.01 -3.38 4.45
C LYS A 82 12.26 -1.88 4.45
N ASP A 83 13.52 -1.45 4.50
CA ASP A 83 13.87 -0.03 4.49
C ASP A 83 13.48 0.62 3.17
N VAL A 84 13.70 -0.07 2.04
CA VAL A 84 13.23 0.38 0.72
C VAL A 84 11.71 0.49 0.69
N ASN A 85 10.98 -0.55 1.13
CA ASN A 85 9.52 -0.54 1.16
C ASN A 85 8.97 0.59 2.05
N MET A 86 9.60 0.84 3.20
CA MET A 86 9.23 1.94 4.10
C MET A 86 9.48 3.31 3.45
N LYS A 87 10.59 3.49 2.72
CA LYS A 87 10.84 4.73 1.96
C LYS A 87 9.77 4.94 0.89
N THR A 88 9.34 3.89 0.19
CA THR A 88 8.22 3.95 -0.76
C THR A 88 6.92 4.39 -0.09
N PHE A 89 6.57 3.79 1.04
CA PHE A 89 5.40 4.19 1.85
C PHE A 89 5.48 5.66 2.27
N GLN A 90 6.62 6.10 2.81
CA GLN A 90 6.82 7.48 3.25
C GLN A 90 6.74 8.49 2.11
N ARG A 91 7.24 8.13 0.92
CA ARG A 91 7.08 8.95 -0.28
C ARG A 91 5.61 9.06 -0.68
N GLY A 92 4.89 7.94 -0.74
CA GLY A 92 3.45 7.93 -1.03
C GLY A 92 2.66 8.76 -0.03
N LEU A 93 3.00 8.74 1.26
CA LEU A 93 2.43 9.64 2.25
C LEU A 93 2.68 11.11 1.89
N LYS A 94 3.94 11.49 1.67
CA LYS A 94 4.31 12.88 1.33
C LYS A 94 3.64 13.42 0.07
N GLU A 95 3.33 12.55 -0.88
CA GLU A 95 2.65 12.92 -2.13
C GLU A 95 1.14 13.15 -1.94
N ASN A 96 0.54 12.58 -0.88
CA ASN A 96 -0.92 12.56 -0.70
C ASN A 96 -1.40 13.35 0.52
N VAL A 97 -0.50 13.82 1.38
CA VAL A 97 -0.83 14.69 2.51
C VAL A 97 0.06 15.93 2.52
N THR A 98 -0.42 17.01 3.14
CA THR A 98 0.37 18.24 3.20
C THR A 98 1.52 18.13 4.20
N ALA A 99 2.53 18.99 4.05
CA ALA A 99 3.63 19.08 5.01
C ALA A 99 3.14 19.41 6.44
N GLY A 100 2.12 20.26 6.57
CA GLY A 100 1.51 20.60 7.86
C GLY A 100 0.83 19.39 8.52
N GLN A 101 0.10 18.59 7.73
CA GLN A 101 -0.50 17.33 8.22
C GLN A 101 0.59 16.36 8.71
N LEU A 102 1.67 16.19 7.93
CA LEU A 102 2.79 15.35 8.35
C LEU A 102 3.48 15.85 9.62
N GLN A 103 3.62 17.17 9.77
CA GLN A 103 4.23 17.75 10.96
C GLN A 103 3.35 17.52 12.20
N ALA A 104 2.03 17.74 12.09
CA ALA A 104 1.09 17.49 13.19
C ALA A 104 1.16 16.04 13.69
N TYR A 105 1.25 15.06 12.76
CA TYR A 105 1.41 13.67 13.15
C TYR A 105 2.76 13.37 13.79
N ARG A 106 3.85 14.01 13.34
CA ARG A 106 5.18 13.87 13.96
C ARG A 106 5.19 14.42 15.39
N ASP A 107 4.57 15.57 15.62
CA ASP A 107 4.48 16.19 16.93
C ASP A 107 3.71 15.28 17.92
N TYR A 108 2.60 14.69 17.46
CA TYR A 108 1.90 13.64 18.23
C TYR A 108 2.81 12.46 18.59
N LEU A 109 3.55 11.91 17.62
CA LEU A 109 4.45 10.77 17.85
C LEU A 109 5.60 11.11 18.81
N ALA A 110 6.07 12.36 18.82
CA ALA A 110 7.09 12.83 19.75
C ALA A 110 6.57 12.92 21.19
N ASN A 111 5.33 13.41 21.37
CA ASN A 111 4.70 13.58 22.69
C ASN A 111 4.22 12.26 23.34
N LYS A 112 4.21 11.16 22.59
CA LYS A 112 3.83 9.83 23.09
C LYS A 112 5.02 9.01 23.63
N ARG A 113 6.26 9.49 23.44
CA ARG A 113 7.49 8.83 23.90
C ARG A 113 7.86 9.31 25.29
#